data_AF-A0A974NDI1-F1
#
_entry.id   AF-A0A974NDI1-F1
#
_cell.length_a   1.000
_cell.length_b   1.000
_cell.length_c   1.000
_cell.angle_alpha   90.00
_cell.angle_beta   90.00
_cell.angle_gamma   90.00
#
_symmetry.space_group_name_H-M   'P 1'
#
loop_
_entity.id
_entity.type
_entity.pdbx_description
1 polymer ?
#
loop_
_entity_poly.entity_id
_entity_poly.type
_entity_poly.pdbx_seq_one_letter_code
_entity_poly.pdbx_strand_id
1 'polypeptide(L)' 'MSQVLTQSEIRDLTLYKHKGKQIETLLKMGIPFYIHPEKGKPIVTTVAANQYKQSNDPEGEPN' A
#
# COMPACT_ATOMS: atom_id res chain seq x y z
N MET A 1 14.47 -5.95 9.38
CA MET A 1 13.54 -7.05 9.06
C MET A 1 12.23 -6.42 8.61
N SER A 2 11.74 -6.72 7.41
CA SER A 2 10.43 -6.22 6.95
C SER A 2 9.37 -7.23 7.42
N GLN A 3 8.56 -6.86 8.41
CA GLN A 3 7.54 -7.74 8.98
C GLN A 3 6.23 -7.55 8.21
N VAL A 4 5.62 -8.67 7.79
CA VAL A 4 4.29 -8.66 7.19
C VAL A 4 3.27 -8.52 8.31
N LEU A 5 2.48 -7.45 8.28
CA LEU A 5 1.44 -7.19 9.28
C LEU A 5 0.16 -7.95 8.94
N THR A 6 -0.48 -8.52 9.96
CA THR A 6 -1.82 -9.11 9.84
C THR A 6 -2.90 -8.02 9.70
N GLN A 7 -4.09 -8.38 9.21
CA GLN A 7 -5.21 -7.43 9.10
C GLN A 7 -5.59 -6.82 10.46
N SER A 8 -5.48 -7.57 11.55
CA SER A 8 -5.72 -7.08 12.90
C SER A 8 -4.69 -6.02 13.32
N GLU A 9 -3.40 -6.27 13.09
CA GLU A 9 -2.34 -5.30 13.40
C GLU A 9 -2.48 -4.03 12.55
N ILE A 10 -2.84 -4.17 11.27
CA ILE A 10 -3.15 -3.04 10.40
C ILE A 10 -4.31 -2.22 10.97
N ARG A 11 -5.36 -2.89 11.46
CA ARG A 11 -6.54 -2.24 12.05
C ARG A 11 -6.19 -1.48 13.33
N ASP A 12 -5.39 -2.08 14.20
CA ASP A 12 -4.94 -1.48 15.46
C ASP A 12 -4.04 -0.27 15.21
N LEU A 13 -3.09 -0.36 14.27
CA LEU A 13 -2.17 0.73 13.95
C LEU A 13 -2.85 1.90 13.22
N THR A 14 -3.89 1.65 12.43
CA THR A 14 -4.48 2.67 11.54
C THR A 14 -5.72 3.34 12.10
N LEU A 15 -6.18 2.94 13.30
CA LEU A 15 -7.40 3.44 13.93
C LEU A 15 -8.54 3.56 12.90
N TYR A 16 -8.78 2.45 12.18
CA TYR A 16 -9.52 2.18 10.92
C TYR A 16 -10.66 3.12 10.45
N LYS A 17 -11.17 4.04 11.27
CA LYS A 17 -12.25 4.99 11.04
C LYS A 17 -12.06 5.96 9.86
N HIS A 18 -10.81 6.32 9.51
CA HIS A 18 -10.56 7.31 8.42
C HIS A 18 -9.68 6.81 7.27
N LYS A 19 -8.92 5.71 7.46
CA LYS A 19 -7.95 5.22 6.47
C LYS A 19 -8.21 3.78 5.99
N GLY A 20 -9.24 3.11 6.49
CA GLY A 20 -9.60 1.74 6.09
C GLY A 20 -9.79 1.57 4.57
N LYS A 21 -10.54 2.48 3.92
CA LYS A 21 -10.73 2.44 2.46
C LYS A 21 -9.42 2.53 1.67
N GLN A 22 -8.48 3.38 2.11
CA GLN A 22 -7.20 3.53 1.42
C GLN A 22 -6.36 2.25 1.54
N ILE A 23 -6.36 1.64 2.72
CA ILE A 23 -5.65 0.38 2.99
C ILE A 23 -6.26 -0.76 2.18
N GLU A 24 -7.59 -0.90 2.17
CA GLU A 24 -8.29 -1.91 1.36
C GLU A 24 -7.96 -1.76 -0.13
N THR A 25 -7.91 -0.53 -0.64
CA THR A 25 -7.52 -0.27 -2.03
C THR A 25 -6.08 -0.71 -2.29
N LEU A 26 -5.13 -0.37 -1.41
CA LEU A 26 -3.72 -0.79 -1.56
C LEU A 26 -3.57 -2.31 -1.52
N LEU A 27 -4.30 -2.99 -0.63
CA LEU A 27 -4.34 -4.44 -0.53
C LEU A 27 -4.93 -5.08 -1.80
N LYS A 28 -6.05 -4.56 -2.31
CA LYS A 28 -6.68 -5.03 -3.56
C LYS A 28 -5.78 -4.85 -4.78
N MET A 29 -5.02 -3.76 -4.83
CA MET A 29 -4.06 -3.49 -5.90
C MET A 29 -2.74 -4.27 -5.75
N GLY A 30 -2.55 -5.00 -4.64
CA GLY A 30 -1.30 -5.72 -4.37
C GLY A 30 -0.08 -4.82 -4.22
N ILE A 31 -0.28 -3.52 -3.91
CA ILE A 31 0.82 -2.57 -3.78
C ILE A 31 1.42 -2.70 -2.38
N PRO A 32 2.73 -2.95 -2.23
CA PRO A 32 3.37 -2.98 -0.92
C PRO A 32 3.41 -1.57 -0.31
N PHE A 33 3.02 -1.47 0.97
CA PHE A 33 3.04 -0.23 1.75
C PHE A 33 3.44 -0.53 3.20
N TYR A 34 3.83 0.52 3.92
CA TYR A 34 4.09 0.46 5.37
C TYR A 34 3.16 1.41 6.10
N ILE A 35 2.91 1.14 7.38
CA ILE A 35 2.06 2.00 8.22
C ILE A 35 2.96 2.80 9.14
N HIS A 36 2.79 4.11 9.15
CA HIS A 36 3.48 4.96 10.11
C HIS A 36 2.90 4.72 11.52
N PRO A 37 3.68 4.22 12.49
CA PRO A 37 3.14 3.77 13.78
C PRO A 37 2.49 4.90 14.58
N GLU A 38 3.05 6.11 14.56
CA GLU A 38 2.50 7.25 15.30
C GLU A 38 1.28 7.91 14.62
N LYS A 39 1.12 7.74 13.31
CA LYS A 39 0.12 8.47 12.51
C LYS A 39 -0.97 7.56 11.94
N GLY A 40 -0.79 6.24 12.04
CA GLY A 40 -1.66 5.23 11.43
C GLY A 40 -1.85 5.41 9.92
N LYS A 41 -0.92 6.11 9.25
CA LYS A 41 -1.04 6.47 7.84
C LYS A 41 -0.31 5.44 6.98
N PRO A 42 -0.96 4.85 5.96
CA PRO A 42 -0.28 4.03 4.98
C PRO A 42 0.61 4.91 4.09
N ILE A 43 1.85 4.46 3.87
CA ILE A 43 2.83 5.12 3.02
C ILE A 43 3.31 4.11 1.97
N VAL A 44 3.19 4.52 0.71
CA VAL A 44 3.66 3.77 -0.46
C VAL A 44 4.98 4.38 -0.89
N THR A 45 6.01 3.57 -1.14
CA THR A 45 7.28 4.07 -1.67
C THR A 45 7.15 4.40 -3.15
N THR A 46 7.98 5.31 -3.64
CA THR A 46 8.06 5.62 -5.08
C THR A 46 8.36 4.38 -5.92
N VAL A 47 9.17 3.46 -5.39
CA VAL A 47 9.50 2.18 -6.04
C VAL A 47 8.25 1.31 -6.20
N ALA A 48 7.46 1.11 -5.14
CA ALA A 48 6.22 0.33 -5.19
C ALA A 48 5.19 0.95 -6.14
N ALA A 49 5.09 2.28 -6.16
CA ALA A 49 4.20 2.99 -7.07
C ALA A 49 4.62 2.83 -8.54
N ASN A 50 5.92 2.89 -8.84
CA ASN A 50 6.44 2.72 -10.19
C ASN A 50 6.30 1.27 -10.70
N GLN A 51 6.51 0.28 -9.83
CA GLN A 51 6.29 -1.13 -10.16
C GLN A 51 4.83 -1.42 -10.49
N TYR A 52 3.89 -0.86 -9.71
CA TYR A 52 2.47 -1.00 -10.01
C TYR A 52 2.09 -0.36 -11.35
N LYS A 53 2.63 0.83 -11.66
CA LYS A 53 2.43 1.49 -12.97
C LYS A 53 2.93 0.62 -14.12
N GLN A 54 4.18 0.15 -14.06
CA GLN A 54 4.73 -0.75 -15.09
C GLN A 54 3.94 -2.05 -15.25
N SER A 55 3.30 -2.54 -14.19
CA SER A 55 2.53 -3.79 -14.24
C SER A 55 1.10 -3.60 -14.77
N ASN A 56 0.57 -2.37 -14.75
CA ASN A 56 -0.80 -2.04 -15.15
C ASN A 56 -0.90 -1.13 -16.39
N ASP A 57 0.23 -0.61 -16.88
CA ASP A 57 0.34 -0.01 -18.21
C ASP A 57 0.80 -1.08 -19.21
N PRO A 58 -0.07 -1.59 -20.10
CA PRO A 58 0.33 -2.44 -21.22
C PRO A 58 0.99 -1.64 -22.37
N GLU A 59 1.26 -0.36 -22.22
CA GLU A 59 1.87 0.48 -23.27
C GLU A 59 3.39 0.56 -23.12
N GLY A 60 4.01 -0.60 -23.36
CA GLY A 60 5.40 -0.69 -23.78
C GLY A 60 5.48 -0.99 -25.27
N GLU A 61 5.03 -0.08 -26.13
CA GLU A 61 5.55 0.02 -27.50
C GLU A 61 6.47 1.25 -27.57
N PRO A 62 7.80 1.07 -27.56
CA PRO A 62 8.68 2.11 -28.06
C PRO A 62 8.55 2.15 -29.59
N ASN A 63 8.04 3.26 -30.13
CA ASN A 63 8.31 3.67 -31.51
C ASN A 63 9.75 4.20 -31.63
#